data_AF-A0A6N0LDV3-F1
#
_entry.id   AF-A0A6N0LDV3-F1
#
_cell.length_a   1.000
_cell.length_b   1.000
_cell.length_c   1.000
_cell.angle_alpha   90.00
_cell.angle_beta   90.00
_cell.angle_gamma   90.00
#
_symmetry.space_group_name_H-M   'P 1'
#
loop_
_entity.id
_entity.type
_entity.pdbx_description
1 polymer ?
#
loop_
_entity_poly.entity_id
_entity_poly.type
_entity_poly.pdbx_seq_one_letter_code
_entity_poly.pdbx_strand_id
1 'polypeptide(L)'
;MQTREQFYRAKQIASAPATPEKIHVYKTGANAGKTRKLNAKPARQGILPISEKTLWAWTREGKFPQPIRMGGNVTVWRASDVQKWIEEQSA
;
A
#
# COMPACT_ATOMS: atom_id res chain seq x y z
N MET A 1 11.61 -22.39 -21.23
CA MET A 1 10.33 -21.85 -20.71
C MET A 1 10.64 -20.55 -20.00
N GLN A 2 10.13 -19.41 -20.48
CA GLN A 2 10.47 -18.10 -19.93
C GLN A 2 9.64 -17.85 -18.66
N THR A 3 10.24 -17.95 -17.48
CA THR A 3 9.61 -17.55 -16.22
C THR A 3 9.38 -16.04 -16.28
N ARG A 4 8.13 -15.60 -16.48
CA ARG A 4 7.80 -14.18 -16.37
C ARG A 4 7.91 -13.80 -14.90
N GLU A 5 8.95 -13.03 -14.55
CA GLU A 5 9.06 -12.46 -13.22
C GLU A 5 7.91 -11.48 -12.99
N GLN A 6 7.06 -11.82 -12.02
CA GLN A 6 5.94 -10.99 -11.60
C GLN A 6 6.45 -9.92 -10.62
N PHE A 7 6.00 -8.67 -10.81
CA PHE A 7 6.29 -7.58 -9.89
C PHE A 7 5.01 -7.15 -9.18
N TYR A 8 5.10 -6.93 -7.86
CA TYR A 8 4.01 -6.42 -7.05
C TYR A 8 4.25 -4.96 -6.64
N ARG A 9 3.19 -4.16 -6.67
CA ARG A 9 3.20 -2.83 -6.01
C ARG A 9 2.75 -2.96 -4.56
N ALA A 10 3.04 -1.93 -3.76
CA ALA A 10 2.63 -1.87 -2.36
C ALA A 10 1.12 -2.17 -2.17
N LYS A 11 0.27 -1.68 -3.07
CA LYS A 11 -1.20 -1.91 -3.05
C LYS A 11 -1.64 -3.35 -3.31
N GLN A 12 -0.77 -4.20 -3.88
CA GLN A 12 -1.05 -5.62 -4.10
C GLN A 12 -0.53 -6.48 -2.93
N ILE A 13 0.51 -6.00 -2.25
CA ILE A 13 1.08 -6.68 -1.08
C ILE A 13 0.25 -6.34 0.16
N ALA A 14 -0.08 -5.07 0.38
CA ALA A 14 -0.76 -4.57 1.56
C ALA A 14 -2.29 -4.57 1.39
N SER A 15 -3.00 -5.11 2.38
CA SER A 15 -4.44 -5.00 2.51
C SER A 15 -4.85 -3.62 3.03
N ALA A 16 -5.99 -3.12 2.56
CA ALA A 16 -6.57 -1.88 3.05
C ALA A 16 -8.05 -2.09 3.38
N PRO A 17 -8.49 -1.77 4.62
CA PRO A 17 -9.89 -1.86 4.98
C PRO A 17 -10.72 -0.86 4.16
N ALA A 18 -12.00 -1.15 3.98
CA ALA A 18 -12.93 -0.22 3.34
C ALA A 18 -12.93 1.11 4.11
N THR A 19 -12.65 2.22 3.42
CA THR A 19 -12.73 3.54 4.04
C THR A 19 -14.03 4.19 3.57
N PRO A 20 -15.01 4.41 4.49
CA PRO A 20 -16.28 5.02 4.13
C PRO A 20 -16.07 6.48 3.71
N GLU A 21 -17.02 7.00 2.92
CA GLU A 21 -17.01 8.38 2.49
C GLU A 21 -17.10 9.32 3.70
N LYS A 22 -16.22 10.33 3.77
CA LYS A 22 -16.24 11.31 4.85
C LYS A 22 -16.35 12.72 4.28
N ILE A 23 -17.40 13.42 4.69
CA ILE A 23 -17.61 14.81 4.36
C ILE A 23 -16.97 15.65 5.47
N HIS A 24 -15.94 16.43 5.14
CA HIS A 24 -15.33 17.37 6.06
C HIS A 24 -15.85 18.78 5.79
N VAL A 25 -16.58 19.34 6.76
CA VAL A 25 -17.07 20.71 6.70
C VAL A 25 -16.10 21.61 7.47
N TYR A 26 -15.53 22.60 6.80
CA TYR A 26 -14.65 23.58 7.44
C TYR A 26 -15.48 24.57 8.26
N LYS A 27 -15.17 24.67 9.56
CA LYS A 27 -15.97 25.45 10.52
C LYS A 27 -15.53 26.91 10.66
N THR A 28 -14.30 27.26 10.28
CA THR A 28 -13.71 28.59 10.55
C THR A 28 -12.69 29.00 9.48
N GLY A 29 -12.39 30.31 9.40
CA GLY A 29 -11.44 30.91 8.46
C GLY A 29 -12.05 31.28 7.10
N ALA A 30 -11.20 31.68 6.13
CA ALA A 30 -11.62 32.09 4.78
C ALA A 30 -12.34 30.99 3.97
N ASN A 31 -12.33 29.75 4.46
CA ASN A 31 -13.04 28.61 3.87
C ASN A 31 -14.18 28.10 4.77
N ALA A 32 -14.62 28.88 5.77
CA ALA A 32 -15.78 28.53 6.60
C ALA A 32 -17.01 28.28 5.70
N GLY A 33 -17.64 27.12 5.86
CA GLY A 33 -18.78 26.67 5.04
C GLY A 33 -18.41 25.90 3.76
N LYS A 34 -17.13 25.81 3.39
CA LYS A 34 -16.69 24.91 2.31
C LYS A 34 -16.67 23.46 2.82
N THR A 35 -16.97 22.55 1.90
CA THR A 35 -17.03 21.12 2.18
C THR A 35 -16.01 20.39 1.33
N ARG A 36 -15.17 19.57 1.97
CA ARG A 36 -14.28 18.63 1.27
C ARG A 36 -14.89 17.23 1.34
N LYS A 37 -15.33 16.73 0.18
CA LYS A 37 -15.80 15.34 0.02
C LYS A 37 -14.58 14.43 -0.15
N LEU A 38 -14.41 13.47 0.75
CA LEU A 38 -13.42 12.39 0.60
C LEU A 38 -14.15 11.15 0.08
N ASN A 39 -13.89 10.78 -1.18
CA ASN A 39 -14.52 9.63 -1.83
C ASN A 39 -14.26 8.32 -1.07
N ALA A 40 -15.27 7.45 -1.05
CA ALA A 40 -15.15 6.10 -0.52
C ALA A 40 -14.10 5.30 -1.30
N LYS A 41 -13.35 4.46 -0.58
CA LYS A 41 -12.40 3.52 -1.18
C LYS A 41 -12.82 2.10 -0.83
N PRO A 42 -12.99 1.20 -1.81
CA PRO A 42 -13.36 -0.18 -1.54
C PRO A 42 -12.25 -0.90 -0.76
N ALA A 43 -12.65 -1.91 0.01
CA ALA A 43 -11.70 -2.83 0.64
C ALA A 43 -10.85 -3.48 -0.45
N ARG A 44 -9.56 -3.61 -0.20
CA ARG A 44 -8.63 -4.30 -1.09
C ARG A 44 -7.89 -5.35 -0.28
N GLN A 45 -8.00 -6.60 -0.71
CA GLN A 45 -7.28 -7.71 -0.11
C GLN A 45 -5.89 -7.79 -0.76
N GLY A 46 -4.85 -7.53 0.02
CA GLY A 46 -3.47 -7.78 -0.35
C GLY A 46 -3.03 -9.17 0.09
N ILE A 47 -1.79 -9.53 -0.29
CA ILE A 47 -1.13 -10.77 0.15
C ILE A 47 -0.99 -10.79 1.68
N LEU A 48 -0.71 -9.63 2.29
CA LEU A 48 -0.53 -9.45 3.72
C LEU A 48 -1.68 -8.64 4.32
N PRO A 49 -2.18 -9.00 5.52
CA PRO A 49 -3.20 -8.25 6.25
C PRO A 49 -2.64 -6.99 6.95
N ILE A 50 -1.77 -6.25 6.26
CA ILE A 50 -1.13 -5.01 6.77
C ILE A 50 -1.45 -3.83 5.87
N SER A 51 -1.41 -2.62 6.42
CA SER A 51 -1.58 -1.40 5.65
C SER A 51 -0.34 -1.05 4.80
N GLU A 52 -0.53 -0.28 3.74
CA GLU A 52 0.56 0.24 2.91
C GLU A 52 1.58 1.04 3.74
N LYS A 53 1.12 1.78 4.77
CA LYS A 53 2.00 2.52 5.69
C LYS A 53 2.90 1.57 6.49
N THR A 54 2.37 0.45 6.95
CA THR A 54 3.12 -0.58 7.68
C THR A 54 4.19 -1.19 6.78
N LEU A 55 3.84 -1.51 5.53
CA LEU A 55 4.79 -2.04 4.55
C LEU A 55 5.95 -1.07 4.28
N TRP A 56 5.67 0.23 4.13
CA TRP A 56 6.71 1.25 3.98
C TRP A 56 7.56 1.42 5.24
N ALA A 57 6.97 1.29 6.43
CA ALA A 57 7.72 1.31 7.69
C ALA A 57 8.70 0.14 7.77
N TRP A 58 8.26 -1.09 7.47
CA TRP A 58 9.14 -2.27 7.44
C TRP A 58 10.22 -2.19 6.38
N THR A 59 9.89 -1.63 5.21
CA THR A 59 10.87 -1.36 4.16
C THR A 59 11.96 -0.40 4.66
N ARG A 60 11.58 0.64 5.41
CA ARG A 60 12.53 1.61 6.00
C ARG A 60 13.34 1.00 7.16
N GLU A 61 12.73 0.11 7.92
CA GLU A 61 13.38 -0.65 9.00
C GLU A 61 14.28 -1.79 8.49
N GLY A 62 14.25 -2.11 7.18
CA GLY A 62 15.02 -3.21 6.59
C GLY A 62 14.45 -4.60 6.89
N LYS A 63 13.23 -4.68 7.42
CA LYS A 63 12.55 -5.95 7.73
C LYS A 63 11.89 -6.59 6.52
N PHE A 64 11.63 -5.83 5.46
CA PHE A 64 10.97 -6.28 4.24
C PHE A 64 11.94 -6.15 3.05
N PRO A 65 11.83 -6.97 1.99
CA PRO A 65 12.70 -6.87 0.82
C PRO A 65 12.76 -5.46 0.24
N GLN A 66 13.93 -5.09 -0.28
CA GLN A 66 14.14 -3.75 -0.80
C GLN A 66 13.30 -3.50 -2.07
N PRO A 67 12.66 -2.33 -2.16
CA PRO A 67 11.90 -1.96 -3.34
C PRO A 67 12.81 -1.68 -4.54
N ILE A 68 12.35 -2.09 -5.71
CA ILE A 68 12.94 -1.77 -7.01
C ILE A 68 12.19 -0.59 -7.61
N ARG A 69 12.93 0.44 -8.04
CA ARG A 69 12.37 1.59 -8.77
C ARG A 69 12.32 1.25 -10.26
N MET A 70 11.13 1.18 -10.84
CA MET A 70 10.93 0.87 -12.26
C MET A 70 10.88 2.14 -13.15
N GLY A 71 11.02 3.32 -12.54
CA GLY A 71 10.92 4.64 -13.19
C GLY A 71 9.60 5.36 -12.88
N GLY A 72 9.59 6.70 -12.98
CA GLY A 72 8.38 7.52 -12.87
C GLY A 72 7.57 7.36 -11.57
N ASN A 73 8.20 7.55 -10.41
CA ASN A 73 7.58 7.36 -9.07
C ASN A 73 6.96 5.96 -8.83
N VAL A 74 7.24 4.98 -9.69
CA VAL A 74 6.76 3.61 -9.54
C VAL A 74 7.80 2.79 -8.78
N THR A 75 7.35 2.25 -7.64
CA THR A 75 8.12 1.36 -6.79
C THR A 75 7.44 0.00 -6.74
N VAL A 76 8.22 -1.06 -6.95
CA VAL A 76 7.75 -2.45 -7.02
C VAL A 76 8.64 -3.39 -6.21
N TRP A 77 8.13 -4.59 -5.93
CA TRP A 77 8.86 -5.70 -5.34
C TRP A 77 8.76 -6.92 -6.26
N ARG A 78 9.80 -7.76 -6.28
CA ARG A 78 9.73 -9.05 -6.99
C ARG A 78 8.80 -9.98 -6.23
N ALA A 79 7.95 -10.71 -6.95
CA ALA A 79 7.08 -11.71 -6.34
C ALA A 79 7.88 -12.77 -5.57
N SER A 80 9.03 -13.19 -6.11
CA SER A 80 9.91 -14.17 -5.49
C SER A 80 10.46 -13.70 -4.13
N ASP A 81 10.87 -12.44 -4.02
CA ASP A 81 11.42 -11.90 -2.77
C ASP A 81 10.33 -11.77 -1.70
N VAL A 82 9.14 -11.32 -2.09
CA VAL A 82 7.99 -11.23 -1.18
C VAL A 82 7.59 -12.61 -0.68
N GLN A 83 7.57 -13.61 -1.55
CA GLN A 83 7.17 -14.96 -1.17
C GLN A 83 8.21 -15.63 -0.26
N LYS A 84 9.50 -15.51 -0.57
CA LYS A 84 10.58 -15.96 0.34
C LYS A 84 10.46 -15.33 1.72
N TRP A 85 10.21 -14.03 1.77
CA TRP A 85 10.02 -13.34 3.03
C TRP A 85 8.82 -13.88 3.83
N ILE A 86 7.69 -14.17 3.16
CA ILE A 86 6.53 -14.76 3.82
C ILE A 86 6.86 -16.15 4.39
N GLU A 87 7.58 -16.97 3.62
CA GLU A 87 8.03 -18.29 4.04
C GLU A 87 8.95 -18.18 5.26
N GLU A 88 9.93 -17.25 5.26
CA GLU A 88 10.83 -16.96 6.37
C GLU A 88 10.11 -16.48 7.65
N GLN A 89 8.97 -15.79 7.54
CA GLN A 89 8.18 -15.35 8.69
C GLN A 89 7.18 -16.40 9.19
N SER A 90 6.89 -17.42 8.37
CA SER A 90 5.97 -18.51 8.72
C SER A 90 6.66 -19.73 9.34
N ALA A 91 7.98 -19.82 9.17
CA ALA A 91 8.85 -20.84 9.77
C ALA A 91 9.25 -20.48 11.20
#